data_AF-K2RMS6-F1
#
_entry.id   AF-K2RMS6-F1
#
_cell.length_a   1.000
_cell.length_b   1.000
_cell.length_c   1.000
_cell.angle_alpha   90.00
_cell.angle_beta   90.00
_cell.angle_gamma   90.00
#
_symmetry.space_group_name_H-M   'P 1'
#
loop_
_entity.id
_entity.type
_entity.pdbx_description
1 polymer ?
#
loop_
_entity_poly.entity_id
_entity_poly.type
_entity_poly.pdbx_seq_one_letter_code
_entity_poly.pdbx_strand_id
1 'polypeptide(L)'
;MREVPAAKIEQFVAEYEDSGESPSITFSPIADNKWVFGNYTERARNGDQSGLPAIIGFNKNEGAFLAPYNATTGPDAATVATLGYEYFYCPATKTTLERLDAGLQTHRYFYAGNFSNVSPMFFDGAYHSSELAQIFGTHGDFRAASTPFEVEVSQALQDAWVAFAKDPKKGLDDVEWPEYKGKGGDVRQFAAGDVVAQTGDVASFEEECERRGLL
;
A
#
# COMPACT_ATOMS: atom_id res chain seq x y z
N MET A 1 -24.23 16.47 -20.25
CA MET A 1 -24.12 15.92 -18.88
C MET A 1 -24.16 16.96 -17.76
N ARG A 2 -23.74 18.21 -17.93
CA ARG A 2 -23.67 19.20 -16.83
C ARG A 2 -25.00 19.54 -16.13
N GLU A 3 -26.13 19.28 -16.78
CA GLU A 3 -27.48 19.50 -16.22
C GLU A 3 -28.13 18.21 -15.70
N VAL A 4 -27.45 17.07 -15.82
CA VAL A 4 -27.94 15.78 -15.33
C VAL A 4 -27.62 15.67 -13.83
N PRO A 5 -28.58 15.32 -12.97
CA PRO A 5 -28.31 15.11 -11.55
C PRO A 5 -27.23 14.04 -11.32
N ALA A 6 -26.28 14.30 -10.42
CA ALA A 6 -25.15 13.41 -10.15
C ALA A 6 -25.60 11.96 -9.84
N ALA A 7 -26.61 11.80 -8.98
CA ALA A 7 -27.17 10.48 -8.65
C ALA A 7 -27.64 9.67 -9.87
N LYS A 8 -28.14 10.33 -10.92
CA LYS A 8 -28.50 9.62 -12.16
C LYS A 8 -27.29 9.14 -12.94
N ILE A 9 -26.19 9.90 -12.89
CA ILE A 9 -24.93 9.53 -13.54
C ILE A 9 -24.30 8.36 -12.78
N GLU A 10 -24.23 8.45 -11.45
CA GLU A 10 -23.71 7.39 -10.57
C GLU A 10 -24.49 6.09 -10.74
N GLN A 11 -25.83 6.16 -10.70
CA GLN A 11 -26.68 4.99 -10.92
C GLN A 11 -26.47 4.37 -12.30
N PHE A 12 -26.42 5.20 -13.35
CA PHE A 12 -26.17 4.70 -14.70
C PHE A 12 -24.81 3.99 -14.81
N VAL A 13 -23.75 4.57 -14.25
CA VAL A 13 -22.40 3.96 -14.28
C VAL A 13 -22.41 2.62 -13.53
N ALA A 14 -23.00 2.56 -12.34
CA ALA A 14 -23.09 1.32 -11.57
C ALA A 14 -23.86 0.22 -12.33
N GLU A 15 -25.06 0.54 -12.83
CA GLU A 15 -25.89 -0.42 -13.57
C GLU A 15 -25.23 -0.87 -14.89
N TYR A 16 -24.53 0.04 -15.57
CA TYR A 16 -23.80 -0.28 -16.81
C TYR A 16 -22.63 -1.22 -16.54
N GLU A 17 -21.79 -0.94 -15.54
CA GLU A 17 -20.67 -1.82 -15.18
C GLU A 17 -21.15 -3.19 -14.69
N ASP A 18 -22.16 -3.23 -13.81
CA ASP A 18 -22.73 -4.49 -13.28
C ASP A 18 -23.36 -5.36 -14.38
N SER A 19 -23.83 -4.75 -15.47
CA SER A 19 -24.41 -5.48 -16.60
C SER A 19 -23.37 -6.22 -17.45
N GLY A 20 -22.09 -5.89 -17.32
CA GLY A 20 -21.00 -6.45 -18.14
C GLY A 20 -21.02 -5.98 -19.61
N GLU A 21 -21.76 -4.92 -19.91
CA GLU A 21 -21.80 -4.29 -21.23
C GLU A 21 -20.42 -3.73 -21.63
N SER A 22 -20.15 -3.68 -22.94
CA SER A 22 -18.85 -3.29 -23.49
C SER A 22 -18.97 -2.14 -24.49
N PRO A 23 -18.06 -1.14 -24.47
CA PRO A 23 -16.87 -1.03 -23.61
C PRO A 23 -17.19 -0.54 -22.19
N SER A 24 -16.44 -1.03 -21.19
CA SER A 24 -16.53 -0.51 -19.81
C SER A 24 -16.31 1.01 -19.74
N ILE A 25 -17.04 1.65 -18.84
CA ILE A 25 -16.94 3.06 -18.48
C ILE A 25 -16.05 3.18 -17.25
N THR A 26 -14.82 3.63 -17.48
CA THR A 26 -13.84 3.87 -16.40
C THR A 26 -13.49 5.35 -16.31
N PHE A 27 -13.42 5.88 -15.09
CA PHE A 27 -12.91 7.22 -14.78
C PHE A 27 -11.61 7.10 -13.99
N SER A 28 -10.48 7.14 -14.69
CA SER A 28 -9.13 7.06 -14.11
C SER A 28 -8.28 8.27 -14.51
N PRO A 29 -7.19 8.57 -13.78
CA PRO A 29 -6.22 9.57 -14.22
C PRO A 29 -5.74 9.29 -15.65
N ILE A 30 -5.91 10.26 -16.55
CA ILE A 30 -5.43 10.19 -17.94
C ILE A 30 -4.21 11.10 -18.07
N ALA A 31 -3.14 10.57 -18.67
CA ALA A 31 -1.93 11.34 -18.92
C ALA A 31 -2.25 12.60 -19.74
N ASP A 32 -2.12 13.76 -19.10
CA ASP A 32 -2.28 15.08 -19.70
C ASP A 32 -0.92 15.83 -19.81
N ASN A 33 0.14 15.22 -19.27
CA ASN A 33 1.49 15.77 -19.14
C ASN A 33 1.52 17.13 -18.42
N LYS A 34 0.52 17.40 -17.58
CA LYS A 34 0.43 18.59 -16.74
C LYS A 34 0.38 18.21 -15.26
N TRP A 35 -0.48 17.26 -14.91
CA TRP A 35 -0.62 16.73 -13.57
C TRP A 35 -0.41 15.22 -13.53
N VAL A 36 -0.84 14.53 -14.59
CA VAL A 36 -0.64 13.09 -14.79
C VAL A 36 0.32 12.93 -15.96
N PHE A 37 1.48 12.33 -15.70
CA PHE A 37 2.56 12.25 -16.68
C PHE A 37 2.60 10.88 -17.34
N GLY A 38 2.93 10.84 -18.63
CA GLY A 38 3.06 9.57 -19.35
C GLY A 38 4.33 8.77 -19.00
N ASN A 39 5.33 9.39 -18.38
CA ASN A 39 6.63 8.77 -18.08
C ASN A 39 7.20 9.25 -16.74
N TYR A 40 6.89 8.53 -15.66
CA TYR A 40 7.39 8.86 -14.32
C TYR A 40 8.88 8.53 -14.14
N THR A 41 9.38 7.48 -14.80
CA THR A 41 10.80 7.07 -14.72
C THR A 41 11.75 8.14 -15.26
N GLU A 42 11.42 8.73 -16.41
CA GLU A 42 12.20 9.86 -16.96
C GLU A 42 12.16 11.07 -16.04
N ARG A 43 11.00 11.38 -15.46
CA ARG A 43 10.85 12.49 -14.53
C ARG A 43 11.66 12.29 -13.25
N ALA A 44 11.62 11.11 -12.67
CA ALA A 44 12.43 10.78 -11.50
C ALA A 44 13.93 10.99 -11.77
N ARG A 45 14.42 10.54 -12.94
CA ARG A 45 15.82 10.71 -13.39
C ARG A 45 16.20 12.17 -13.62
N ASN A 46 15.27 12.99 -14.10
CA ASN A 46 15.49 14.43 -14.30
C ASN A 46 15.38 15.23 -13.00
N GLY A 47 15.01 14.61 -11.88
CA GLY A 47 14.76 15.31 -10.62
C GLY A 47 13.42 16.03 -10.57
N ASP A 48 12.50 15.73 -11.49
CA ASP A 48 11.14 16.31 -11.56
C ASP A 48 10.17 15.66 -10.54
N GLN A 49 10.67 15.42 -9.32
CA GLN A 49 9.93 14.85 -8.19
C GLN A 49 10.28 15.61 -6.89
N SER A 50 9.48 15.43 -5.85
CA SER A 50 9.77 16.02 -4.54
C SER A 50 11.08 15.47 -3.95
N GLY A 51 12.01 16.37 -3.61
CA GLY A 51 13.27 16.02 -2.95
C GLY A 51 13.16 15.79 -1.44
N LEU A 52 11.95 15.80 -0.87
CA LEU A 52 11.73 15.52 0.55
C LEU A 52 11.91 14.03 0.86
N PRO A 53 12.31 13.66 2.09
CA PRO A 53 12.27 12.28 2.54
C PRO A 53 10.85 11.68 2.42
N ALA A 54 10.75 10.38 2.23
CA ALA A 54 9.47 9.68 2.13
C ALA A 54 9.48 8.33 2.87
N ILE A 55 8.32 7.95 3.36
CA ILE A 55 8.00 6.58 3.76
C ILE A 55 7.18 5.92 2.65
N ILE A 56 7.56 4.73 2.19
CA ILE A 56 6.87 3.98 1.13
C ILE A 56 6.76 2.51 1.54
N GLY A 57 5.59 1.91 1.49
CA GLY A 57 5.42 0.52 1.89
C GLY A 57 4.18 -0.10 1.31
N PHE A 58 3.90 -1.32 1.78
CA PHE A 58 2.74 -2.11 1.40
C PHE A 58 2.41 -3.13 2.48
N ASN A 59 1.22 -3.67 2.40
CA ASN A 59 0.70 -4.72 3.27
C ASN A 59 1.04 -6.11 2.72
N LYS A 60 0.95 -7.17 3.52
CA LYS A 60 1.32 -8.52 3.10
C LYS A 60 0.37 -9.14 2.06
N ASN A 61 -0.88 -8.70 1.97
CA ASN A 61 -1.92 -9.32 1.16
C ASN A 61 -2.72 -8.30 0.33
N GLU A 62 -2.03 -7.35 -0.31
CA GLU A 62 -2.63 -6.20 -1.02
C GLU A 62 -3.72 -6.60 -2.02
N GLY A 63 -3.45 -7.62 -2.85
CA GLY A 63 -4.35 -8.02 -3.93
C GLY A 63 -5.68 -8.64 -3.47
N ALA A 64 -5.81 -9.02 -2.20
CA ALA A 64 -7.03 -9.66 -1.69
C ALA A 64 -8.24 -8.72 -1.71
N PHE A 65 -8.02 -7.40 -1.65
CA PHE A 65 -9.07 -6.40 -1.77
C PHE A 65 -9.69 -6.35 -3.17
N LEU A 66 -8.90 -6.61 -4.21
CA LEU A 66 -9.34 -6.51 -5.61
C LEU A 66 -9.80 -7.84 -6.20
N ALA A 67 -9.32 -8.97 -5.66
CA ALA A 67 -9.61 -10.27 -6.22
C ALA A 67 -11.09 -10.65 -6.01
N PRO A 68 -11.80 -11.10 -7.07
CA PRO A 68 -13.10 -11.73 -6.90
C PRO A 68 -13.00 -12.91 -5.94
N TYR A 69 -13.97 -13.04 -5.04
CA TYR A 69 -13.92 -14.06 -4.00
C TYR A 69 -15.24 -14.82 -3.86
N ASN A 70 -15.13 -16.06 -3.38
CA ASN A 70 -16.26 -16.81 -2.85
C ASN A 70 -16.26 -16.70 -1.32
N ALA A 71 -17.41 -16.42 -0.71
CA ALA A 71 -17.49 -16.21 0.74
C ALA A 71 -17.09 -17.43 1.58
N THR A 72 -17.16 -18.65 1.03
CA THR A 72 -16.80 -19.90 1.71
C THR A 72 -15.36 -20.32 1.43
N THR A 73 -14.87 -20.16 0.20
CA THR A 73 -13.55 -20.67 -0.20
C THR A 73 -12.47 -19.58 -0.36
N GLY A 74 -12.85 -18.30 -0.30
CA GLY A 74 -11.95 -17.16 -0.53
C GLY A 74 -11.67 -16.91 -2.02
N PRO A 75 -10.80 -15.93 -2.33
CA PRO A 75 -10.35 -15.64 -3.68
C PRO A 75 -9.31 -16.66 -4.18
N ASP A 76 -9.12 -16.71 -5.49
CA ASP A 76 -8.02 -17.48 -6.09
C ASP A 76 -6.67 -16.84 -5.74
N ALA A 77 -5.75 -17.64 -5.17
CA ALA A 77 -4.48 -17.15 -4.66
C ALA A 77 -3.56 -16.60 -5.77
N ALA A 78 -3.61 -17.17 -6.98
CA ALA A 78 -2.80 -16.68 -8.11
C ALA A 78 -3.31 -15.32 -8.61
N THR A 79 -4.63 -15.11 -8.58
CA THR A 79 -5.28 -13.83 -8.88
C THR A 79 -4.90 -12.77 -7.85
N VAL A 80 -4.99 -13.09 -6.55
CA VAL A 80 -4.54 -12.20 -5.46
C VAL A 80 -3.08 -11.80 -5.65
N ALA A 81 -2.20 -12.77 -5.93
CA ALA A 81 -0.78 -12.48 -6.14
C ALA A 81 -0.56 -11.56 -7.35
N THR A 82 -1.22 -11.84 -8.48
CA THR A 82 -1.10 -11.03 -9.70
C THR A 82 -1.51 -9.59 -9.46
N LEU A 83 -2.68 -9.37 -8.85
CA LEU A 83 -3.17 -8.03 -8.52
C LEU A 83 -2.25 -7.31 -7.52
N GLY A 84 -1.74 -8.03 -6.52
CA GLY A 84 -0.77 -7.50 -5.56
C GLY A 84 0.50 -6.97 -6.23
N TYR A 85 1.09 -7.74 -7.15
CA TYR A 85 2.29 -7.33 -7.86
C TYR A 85 2.05 -6.20 -8.85
N GLU A 86 0.98 -6.25 -9.63
CA GLU A 86 0.69 -5.25 -10.67
C GLU A 86 0.31 -3.88 -10.10
N TYR A 87 -0.47 -3.84 -9.01
CA TYR A 87 -1.02 -2.59 -8.50
C TYR A 87 -0.31 -2.03 -7.26
N PHE A 88 0.40 -2.86 -6.49
CA PHE A 88 0.94 -2.42 -5.19
C PHE A 88 2.44 -2.69 -5.04
N TYR A 89 2.87 -3.96 -5.01
CA TYR A 89 4.25 -4.31 -4.66
C TYR A 89 5.29 -3.74 -5.64
N CYS A 90 5.07 -3.93 -6.95
CA CYS A 90 6.04 -3.48 -7.95
C CYS A 90 6.02 -1.97 -8.17
N PRO A 91 4.85 -1.29 -8.26
CA PRO A 91 4.82 0.17 -8.32
C PRO A 91 5.48 0.85 -7.11
N ALA A 92 5.25 0.36 -5.89
CA ALA A 92 5.88 0.89 -4.67
C ALA A 92 7.40 0.64 -4.66
N THR A 93 7.82 -0.56 -5.06
CA THR A 93 9.25 -0.91 -5.18
C THR A 93 9.93 -0.05 -6.24
N LYS A 94 9.33 0.08 -7.44
CA LYS A 94 9.85 0.92 -8.52
C LYS A 94 10.01 2.37 -8.09
N THR A 95 8.98 2.95 -7.46
CA THR A 95 9.05 4.32 -6.92
C THR A 95 10.19 4.48 -5.91
N THR A 96 10.39 3.48 -5.05
CA THR A 96 11.49 3.50 -4.07
C THR A 96 12.86 3.49 -4.75
N LEU A 97 13.04 2.65 -5.77
CA LEU A 97 14.30 2.57 -6.53
C LEU A 97 14.57 3.85 -7.31
N GLU A 98 13.56 4.43 -7.95
CA GLU A 98 13.68 5.70 -8.67
C GLU A 98 14.05 6.87 -7.75
N ARG A 99 13.58 6.85 -6.49
CA ARG A 99 14.01 7.81 -5.47
C ARG A 99 15.43 7.56 -5.01
N LEU A 100 15.82 6.31 -4.83
CA LEU A 100 17.18 5.91 -4.45
C LEU A 100 18.20 6.32 -5.52
N ASP A 101 17.90 6.08 -6.80
CA ASP A 101 18.72 6.50 -7.94
C ASP A 101 18.90 8.03 -8.01
N ALA A 102 17.88 8.78 -7.56
CA ALA A 102 17.92 10.23 -7.43
C ALA A 102 18.60 10.73 -6.13
N GLY A 103 19.13 9.83 -5.29
CA GLY A 103 19.78 10.16 -4.03
C GLY A 103 18.83 10.68 -2.95
N LEU A 104 17.54 10.34 -3.02
CA LEU A 104 16.52 10.81 -2.09
C LEU A 104 16.31 9.83 -0.94
N GLN A 105 16.37 10.37 0.29
CA GLN A 105 16.11 9.62 1.51
C GLN A 105 14.73 8.96 1.46
N THR A 106 14.70 7.64 1.60
CA THR A 106 13.47 6.84 1.55
C THR A 106 13.55 5.77 2.61
N HIS A 107 12.47 5.62 3.38
CA HIS A 107 12.32 4.57 4.36
C HIS A 107 11.19 3.66 3.91
N ARG A 108 11.36 2.34 4.07
CA ARG A 108 10.33 1.38 3.65
C ARG A 108 9.65 0.71 4.81
N TYR A 109 8.35 0.42 4.67
CA TYR A 109 7.65 -0.48 5.59
C TYR A 109 6.98 -1.66 4.91
N PHE A 110 6.74 -2.69 5.71
CA PHE A 110 5.94 -3.85 5.37
C PHE A 110 4.98 -4.16 6.52
N TYR A 111 3.67 -4.08 6.30
CA TYR A 111 2.67 -4.38 7.31
C TYR A 111 2.10 -5.79 7.14
N ALA A 112 2.12 -6.58 8.20
CA ALA A 112 1.70 -7.98 8.17
C ALA A 112 0.59 -8.32 9.19
N GLY A 113 -0.02 -7.30 9.80
CA GLY A 113 -1.06 -7.49 10.81
C GLY A 113 -2.35 -8.12 10.26
N ASN A 114 -2.87 -9.10 11.00
CA ASN A 114 -4.10 -9.82 10.66
C ASN A 114 -5.02 -9.86 11.88
N PHE A 115 -5.69 -8.73 12.16
CA PHE A 115 -6.55 -8.56 13.33
C PHE A 115 -8.01 -8.69 12.91
N SER A 116 -8.76 -9.67 13.44
CA SER A 116 -10.11 -10.01 12.95
C SER A 116 -11.15 -8.88 13.05
N ASN A 117 -10.95 -7.91 13.94
CA ASN A 117 -11.79 -6.70 14.02
C ASN A 117 -11.61 -5.79 12.77
N VAL A 118 -10.41 -5.72 12.20
CA VAL A 118 -10.06 -4.93 11.01
C VAL A 118 -10.12 -5.76 9.71
N SER A 119 -9.68 -7.02 9.78
CA SER A 119 -9.61 -8.01 8.70
C SER A 119 -10.58 -9.17 8.99
N PRO A 120 -11.90 -8.97 8.80
CA PRO A 120 -12.92 -9.90 9.26
C PRO A 120 -13.03 -11.20 8.46
N MET A 121 -12.65 -11.20 7.18
CA MET A 121 -12.72 -12.43 6.38
C MET A 121 -11.50 -13.29 6.67
N PHE A 122 -11.70 -14.60 6.73
CA PHE A 122 -10.62 -15.55 7.02
C PHE A 122 -9.46 -15.51 6.01
N PHE A 123 -9.68 -14.93 4.84
CA PHE A 123 -8.70 -14.76 3.76
C PHE A 123 -8.13 -13.34 3.64
N ASP A 124 -8.59 -12.37 4.43
CA ASP A 124 -8.17 -10.97 4.30
C ASP A 124 -6.69 -10.80 4.63
N GLY A 125 -6.24 -11.32 5.78
CA GLY A 125 -4.88 -11.09 6.25
C GLY A 125 -4.59 -9.59 6.42
N ALA A 126 -3.37 -9.18 6.09
CA ALA A 126 -3.03 -7.76 5.93
C ALA A 126 -3.43 -7.30 4.51
N TYR A 127 -4.74 -7.18 4.24
CA TYR A 127 -5.25 -6.69 2.97
C TYR A 127 -4.99 -5.19 2.78
N HIS A 128 -5.22 -4.68 1.57
CA HIS A 128 -5.04 -3.27 1.24
C HIS A 128 -5.75 -2.33 2.24
N SER A 129 -5.04 -1.32 2.73
CA SER A 129 -5.52 -0.31 3.68
C SER A 129 -5.83 -0.78 5.12
N SER A 130 -5.58 -2.04 5.49
CA SER A 130 -5.86 -2.52 6.86
C SER A 130 -4.93 -1.93 7.93
N GLU A 131 -3.75 -1.45 7.55
CA GLU A 131 -2.80 -0.74 8.42
C GLU A 131 -3.31 0.65 8.83
N LEU A 132 -4.20 1.26 8.04
CA LEU A 132 -4.71 2.61 8.33
C LEU A 132 -5.44 2.66 9.67
N ALA A 133 -6.23 1.63 10.00
CA ALA A 133 -6.93 1.56 11.29
C ALA A 133 -5.95 1.59 12.48
N GLN A 134 -4.75 1.06 12.29
CA GLN A 134 -3.68 1.09 13.28
C GLN A 134 -3.03 2.47 13.33
N ILE A 135 -2.67 3.04 12.16
CA ILE A 135 -2.04 4.38 12.06
C ILE A 135 -2.94 5.48 12.65
N PHE A 136 -4.27 5.38 12.48
CA PHE A 136 -5.21 6.38 12.99
C PHE A 136 -5.68 6.09 14.43
N GLY A 137 -5.27 4.97 15.04
CA GLY A 137 -5.72 4.60 16.38
C GLY A 137 -7.21 4.24 16.47
N THR A 138 -7.85 3.92 15.34
CA THR A 138 -9.30 3.60 15.24
C THR A 138 -9.56 2.11 15.16
N HIS A 139 -8.55 1.26 15.34
CA HIS A 139 -8.63 -0.20 15.22
C HIS A 139 -9.74 -0.83 16.07
N GLY A 140 -10.00 -0.30 17.27
CA GLY A 140 -11.09 -0.77 18.15
C GLY A 140 -12.50 -0.36 17.74
N ASP A 141 -12.65 0.56 16.78
CA ASP A 141 -13.95 1.16 16.41
C ASP A 141 -14.70 0.37 15.32
N PHE A 142 -14.07 -0.64 14.73
CA PHE A 142 -14.63 -1.37 13.59
C PHE A 142 -15.68 -2.40 14.01
N ARG A 143 -15.25 -3.58 14.44
CA ARG A 143 -16.14 -4.74 14.68
C ARG A 143 -16.06 -5.32 16.07
N ALA A 144 -14.96 -5.09 16.78
CA ALA A 144 -14.74 -5.55 18.13
C ALA A 144 -13.60 -4.75 18.78
N ALA A 145 -13.52 -4.84 20.11
CA ALA A 145 -12.39 -4.31 20.86
C ALA A 145 -11.09 -5.00 20.45
N SER A 146 -10.02 -4.23 20.42
CA SER A 146 -8.70 -4.70 20.02
C SER A 146 -8.02 -5.52 21.10
N THR A 147 -7.18 -6.45 20.64
CA THR A 147 -6.32 -7.23 21.53
C THR A 147 -5.21 -6.34 22.10
N PRO A 148 -4.60 -6.70 23.25
CA PRO A 148 -3.44 -5.96 23.77
C PRO A 148 -2.29 -5.85 22.76
N PHE A 149 -2.00 -6.94 22.02
CA PHE A 149 -0.96 -6.93 20.99
C PHE A 149 -1.29 -5.96 19.83
N GLU A 150 -2.54 -5.91 19.40
CA GLU A 150 -2.98 -4.94 18.38
C GLU A 150 -2.84 -3.49 18.87
N VAL A 151 -3.14 -3.22 20.15
CA VAL A 151 -2.94 -1.89 20.75
C VAL A 151 -1.45 -1.51 20.70
N GLU A 152 -0.54 -2.43 21.00
CA GLU A 152 0.91 -2.19 20.93
C GLU A 152 1.37 -1.93 19.48
N VAL A 153 0.86 -2.69 18.50
CA VAL A 153 1.12 -2.47 17.06
C VAL A 153 0.63 -1.10 16.60
N SER A 154 -0.59 -0.72 16.98
CA SER A 154 -1.18 0.59 16.70
C SER A 154 -0.33 1.73 17.27
N GLN A 155 0.12 1.61 18.52
CA GLN A 155 0.99 2.60 19.15
C GLN A 155 2.33 2.72 18.42
N ALA A 156 2.97 1.60 18.07
CA ALA A 156 4.24 1.61 17.34
C ALA A 156 4.12 2.27 15.94
N LEU A 157 3.02 2.02 15.22
CA LEU A 157 2.74 2.68 13.95
C LEU A 157 2.49 4.19 14.14
N GLN A 158 1.69 4.59 15.13
CA GLN A 158 1.44 5.99 15.44
C GLN A 158 2.73 6.73 15.82
N ASP A 159 3.54 6.16 16.71
CA ASP A 159 4.80 6.75 17.14
C ASP A 159 5.76 6.94 15.96
N ALA A 160 5.87 5.94 15.08
CA ALA A 160 6.71 6.02 13.89
C ALA A 160 6.25 7.10 12.90
N TRP A 161 4.94 7.21 12.64
CA TRP A 161 4.39 8.25 11.76
C TRP A 161 4.58 9.65 12.36
N VAL A 162 4.38 9.81 13.67
CA VAL A 162 4.63 11.07 14.38
C VAL A 162 6.10 11.43 14.37
N ALA A 163 7.00 10.47 14.55
CA ALA A 163 8.44 10.69 14.50
C ALA A 163 8.89 11.19 13.12
N PHE A 164 8.43 10.53 12.05
CA PHE A 164 8.68 10.97 10.68
C PHE A 164 8.10 12.37 10.40
N ALA A 165 6.87 12.65 10.86
CA ALA A 165 6.24 13.95 10.65
C ALA A 165 6.96 15.10 11.39
N LYS A 166 7.52 14.82 12.58
CA LYS A 166 8.28 15.80 13.38
C LYS A 166 9.64 16.10 12.77
N ASP A 167 10.38 15.07 12.36
CA ASP A 167 11.65 15.21 11.68
C ASP A 167 11.78 14.11 10.61
N PRO A 168 11.47 14.40 9.33
CA PRO A 168 11.48 13.40 8.28
C PRO A 168 12.90 12.94 7.89
N LYS A 169 13.96 13.60 8.39
CA LYS A 169 15.34 13.21 8.13
C LYS A 169 15.94 12.33 9.23
N LYS A 170 15.53 12.52 10.48
CA LYS A 170 16.14 11.85 11.64
C LYS A 170 15.16 11.26 12.65
N GLY A 171 13.89 11.65 12.64
CA GLY A 171 12.92 11.19 13.64
C GLY A 171 12.74 9.67 13.62
N LEU A 172 12.91 9.04 12.46
CA LEU A 172 12.84 7.59 12.33
C LEU A 172 14.01 6.83 12.99
N ASP A 173 15.10 7.51 13.34
CA ASP A 173 16.21 6.92 14.10
C ASP A 173 15.75 6.52 15.52
N ASP A 174 14.83 7.29 16.12
CA ASP A 174 14.31 7.06 17.48
C ASP A 174 13.43 5.80 17.58
N VAL A 175 12.94 5.28 16.45
CA VAL A 175 12.07 4.10 16.36
C VAL A 175 12.73 2.95 15.58
N GLU A 176 14.05 3.00 15.42
CA GLU A 176 14.85 1.98 14.73
C GLU A 176 14.32 1.65 13.33
N TRP A 177 13.89 2.67 12.58
CA TRP A 177 13.40 2.52 11.22
C TRP A 177 14.47 2.99 10.21
N PRO A 178 15.25 2.05 9.64
CA PRO A 178 16.39 2.38 8.82
C PRO A 178 15.99 3.04 7.48
N GLU A 179 16.91 3.84 6.95
CA GLU A 179 16.83 4.29 5.56
C GLU A 179 17.08 3.10 4.63
N TYR A 180 16.26 2.97 3.59
CA TYR A 180 16.39 1.91 2.61
C TYR A 180 17.60 2.15 1.70
N LYS A 181 18.48 1.15 1.60
CA LYS A 181 19.77 1.26 0.88
C LYS A 181 19.82 0.52 -0.46
N GLY A 182 18.73 -0.12 -0.88
CA GLY A 182 18.65 -0.86 -2.14
C GLY A 182 17.95 -2.21 -1.96
N LYS A 183 17.81 -2.96 -3.06
CA LYS A 183 17.15 -4.27 -3.08
C LYS A 183 17.77 -5.22 -2.06
N GLY A 184 16.93 -5.95 -1.35
CA GLY A 184 17.28 -6.78 -0.19
C GLY A 184 17.73 -6.01 1.04
N GLY A 185 17.62 -4.67 1.01
CA GLY A 185 17.97 -3.81 2.13
C GLY A 185 16.89 -3.76 3.20
N ASP A 186 17.24 -3.13 4.31
CA ASP A 186 16.42 -3.08 5.51
C ASP A 186 15.08 -2.35 5.28
N VAL A 187 14.02 -2.97 5.80
CA VAL A 187 12.63 -2.50 5.80
C VAL A 187 12.07 -2.63 7.21
N ARG A 188 11.28 -1.64 7.65
CA ARG A 188 10.55 -1.74 8.91
C ARG A 188 9.33 -2.63 8.73
N GLN A 189 9.30 -3.75 9.42
CA GLN A 189 8.15 -4.65 9.43
C GLN A 189 7.29 -4.38 10.66
N PHE A 190 5.98 -4.31 10.49
CA PHE A 190 5.01 -4.16 11.57
C PHE A 190 4.10 -5.38 11.63
N ALA A 191 3.84 -5.89 12.84
CA ALA A 191 3.01 -7.07 13.08
C ALA A 191 3.42 -8.30 12.23
N ALA A 192 4.72 -8.48 12.01
CA ALA A 192 5.27 -9.62 11.30
C ALA A 192 5.46 -10.79 12.28
N GLY A 193 4.56 -11.77 12.20
CA GLY A 193 4.45 -12.79 13.25
C GLY A 193 3.91 -12.18 14.54
N ASP A 194 4.45 -12.57 15.68
CA ASP A 194 4.05 -12.04 17.00
C ASP A 194 4.94 -10.87 17.47
N VAL A 195 5.56 -10.15 16.52
CA VAL A 195 6.46 -9.03 16.79
C VAL A 195 5.82 -7.72 16.39
N VAL A 196 5.74 -6.78 17.33
CA VAL A 196 5.13 -5.45 17.16
C VAL A 196 5.76 -4.71 15.98
N ALA A 197 7.09 -4.58 16.03
CA ALA A 197 7.87 -3.97 14.96
C ALA A 197 9.31 -4.49 15.00
N GLN A 198 9.90 -4.72 13.81
CA GLN A 198 11.26 -5.21 13.66
C GLN A 198 11.88 -4.75 12.33
N THR A 199 13.20 -4.90 12.21
CA THR A 199 13.88 -4.77 10.91
C THR A 199 13.91 -6.12 10.21
N GLY A 200 13.56 -6.13 8.92
CA GLY A 200 13.68 -7.28 8.04
C GLY A 200 13.84 -6.80 6.60
N ASP A 201 13.47 -7.64 5.64
CA ASP A 201 13.51 -7.30 4.22
C ASP A 201 12.18 -7.63 3.53
N VAL A 202 12.09 -7.26 2.26
CA VAL A 202 11.02 -7.66 1.33
C VAL A 202 11.61 -8.23 0.03
N ALA A 203 12.79 -8.84 0.11
CA ALA A 203 13.60 -9.24 -1.04
C ALA A 203 12.82 -10.15 -2.00
N SER A 204 12.03 -11.08 -1.47
CA SER A 204 11.21 -12.00 -2.27
C SER A 204 10.17 -11.28 -3.13
N PHE A 205 9.60 -10.15 -2.66
CA PHE A 205 8.68 -9.34 -3.46
C PHE A 205 9.44 -8.59 -4.56
N GLU A 206 10.64 -8.09 -4.26
CA GLU A 206 11.47 -7.36 -5.22
C GLU A 206 11.96 -8.27 -6.36
N GLU A 207 12.45 -9.46 -6.01
CA GLU A 207 12.87 -10.51 -6.96
C GLU A 207 11.71 -10.92 -7.88
N GLU A 208 10.51 -11.08 -7.31
CA GLU A 208 9.32 -11.42 -8.09
C GLU A 208 8.88 -10.28 -9.01
N CYS A 209 9.05 -9.02 -8.60
CA CYS A 209 8.83 -7.87 -9.48
C CYS A 209 9.81 -7.84 -10.67
N GLU A 210 11.09 -8.18 -10.45
CA GLU A 210 12.06 -8.35 -11.54
C GLU A 210 11.67 -9.49 -12.47
N ARG A 211 11.30 -10.65 -11.90
CA ARG A 211 10.91 -11.83 -12.68
C ARG A 211 9.70 -11.56 -13.58
N ARG A 212 8.79 -10.68 -13.14
CA ARG A 212 7.62 -10.24 -13.90
C ARG A 212 7.92 -9.13 -14.92
N GLY A 213 9.12 -8.54 -14.91
CA GLY A 213 9.48 -7.41 -15.77
C GLY A 213 8.74 -6.13 -15.40
N LEU A 214 8.44 -5.94 -14.11
CA LEU A 214 7.67 -4.80 -13.58
C LEU A 214 8.55 -3.75 -12.87
N LEU A 215 9.88 -3.93 -12.87
CA LEU A 215 10.87 -2.93 -12.41
C LEU A 215 11.62 -2.32 -13.60
#